data_AF-A0A966QX91-F1
#
_entry.id   AF-A0A966QX91-F1
#
_cell.length_a   1.000
_cell.length_b   1.000
_cell.length_c   1.000
_cell.angle_alpha   90.00
_cell.angle_beta   90.00
_cell.angle_gamma   90.00
#
_symmetry.space_group_name_H-M   'P 1'
#
loop_
_entity.id
_entity.type
_entity.pdbx_description
1 polymer ?
#
loop_
_entity_poly.entity_id
_entity_poly.type
_entity_poly.pdbx_seq_one_letter_code
_entity_poly.pdbx_strand_id
1 'polypeptide(L)'
;MTHKHEDLKITAVRYYLNNNVSYAETCRIFDCSERSLKRWIERYEEENEIKRHNRPPVSYKITQEQINYAIRRLRENEQITMLELTKKLENRFPDFDLTPHRRIPLFSFIHFLCPFYHLYKNDFYSRFK
;
A
#
# COMPACT_ATOMS: atom_id res chain seq x y z
N MET A 1 -4.64 17.67 -9.09
CA MET A 1 -4.41 18.31 -7.78
C MET A 1 -2.95 18.14 -7.41
N THR A 2 -2.23 19.23 -7.21
CA THR A 2 -0.84 19.21 -6.73
C THR A 2 -0.83 18.93 -5.23
N HIS A 3 0.01 17.98 -4.80
CA HIS A 3 0.19 17.69 -3.38
C HIS A 3 1.09 18.75 -2.76
N LYS A 4 0.65 19.35 -1.65
CA LYS A 4 1.50 20.28 -0.88
C LYS A 4 2.52 19.52 -0.03
N HIS A 5 3.69 20.14 0.12
CA HIS A 5 4.75 19.64 0.99
C HIS A 5 4.28 19.56 2.45
N GLU A 6 4.86 18.65 3.22
CA GLU A 6 4.46 18.41 4.61
C GLU A 6 4.76 19.64 5.50
N ASP A 7 5.91 20.28 5.29
CA ASP A 7 6.33 21.48 6.05
C ASP A 7 5.36 22.64 5.88
N LEU A 8 4.83 22.84 4.68
CA LEU A 8 3.83 23.88 4.41
C LEU A 8 2.56 23.62 5.21
N LYS A 9 2.11 22.36 5.28
CA LYS A 9 0.91 21.99 6.06
C LYS A 9 1.13 22.26 7.54
N ILE A 10 2.29 21.86 8.08
CA ILE A 10 2.63 22.07 9.50
C ILE A 10 2.69 23.57 9.81
N THR A 11 3.31 24.36 8.92
CA THR A 11 3.38 25.82 9.07
C THR A 11 2.01 26.47 9.05
N ALA A 12 1.12 26.04 8.13
CA ALA A 12 -0.25 26.55 8.04
C ALA A 12 -1.06 26.25 9.31
N VAL A 13 -0.93 25.03 9.86
CA VAL A 13 -1.62 24.64 11.10
C VAL A 13 -1.07 25.41 12.30
N ARG A 14 0.25 25.51 12.44
CA ARG A 14 0.87 26.31 13.52
C ARG A 14 0.48 27.78 13.44
N TYR A 15 0.41 28.35 12.24
CA TYR A 15 -0.05 29.72 12.05
C TYR A 15 -1.50 29.89 12.54
N TYR A 16 -2.39 28.96 12.17
CA TYR A 16 -3.79 28.99 12.62
C TYR A 16 -3.94 28.80 14.14
N LEU A 17 -3.14 27.93 14.76
CA LEU A 17 -3.23 27.67 16.21
C LEU A 17 -2.61 28.79 17.06
N ASN A 18 -1.54 29.42 16.57
CA ASN A 18 -0.81 30.45 17.32
C ASN A 18 -1.40 31.86 17.12
N ASN A 19 -2.14 32.10 16.05
CA ASN A 19 -2.78 33.37 15.76
C ASN A 19 -4.29 33.19 15.86
N ASN A 20 -5.00 34.13 16.48
CA ASN A 20 -6.47 34.11 16.52
C ASN A 20 -7.08 34.52 15.17
N VAL A 21 -6.73 33.80 14.10
CA VAL A 21 -7.12 34.06 12.71
C VAL A 21 -8.24 33.10 12.27
N SER A 22 -9.00 33.52 11.28
CA SER A 22 -10.05 32.67 10.69
C SER A 22 -9.46 31.61 9.75
N TYR A 23 -10.24 30.55 9.50
CA TYR A 23 -9.92 29.56 8.47
C TYR A 23 -9.72 30.21 7.09
N ALA A 24 -10.61 31.14 6.71
CA ALA A 24 -10.58 31.80 5.41
C ALA A 24 -9.29 32.61 5.21
N GLU A 25 -8.82 33.29 6.24
CA GLU A 25 -7.57 34.06 6.20
C GLU A 25 -6.34 33.17 6.05
N THR A 26 -6.24 32.12 6.87
CA THR A 26 -5.17 31.12 6.74
C THR A 26 -5.19 30.47 5.35
N CYS A 27 -6.38 30.14 4.84
CA CYS A 27 -6.54 29.58 3.50
C CYS A 27 -6.06 30.51 2.38
N ARG A 28 -6.27 31.83 2.52
CA ARG A 28 -5.76 32.83 1.56
C ARG A 28 -4.23 32.92 1.59
N ILE A 29 -3.62 32.90 2.78
CA ILE A 29 -2.16 33.00 2.94
C ILE A 29 -1.45 31.76 2.38
N PHE A 30 -1.96 30.57 2.70
CA PHE A 30 -1.32 29.30 2.33
C PHE A 30 -1.91 28.68 1.05
N ASP A 31 -2.76 29.42 0.34
CA ASP A 31 -3.45 29.02 -0.91
C ASP A 31 -4.14 27.65 -0.80
N CYS A 32 -4.78 27.35 0.34
CA CYS A 32 -5.39 26.05 0.61
C CYS A 32 -6.92 26.13 0.75
N SER A 33 -7.62 25.02 0.53
CA SER A 33 -9.05 24.96 0.81
C SER A 33 -9.32 24.74 2.29
N GLU A 34 -10.43 25.28 2.80
CA GLU A 34 -10.83 25.13 4.21
C GLU A 34 -10.94 23.66 4.62
N ARG A 35 -11.46 22.80 3.74
CA ARG A 35 -11.51 21.34 3.99
C ARG A 35 -10.12 20.73 4.19
N SER A 36 -9.13 21.20 3.43
CA SER A 36 -7.75 20.71 3.58
C SER A 36 -7.17 21.17 4.91
N LEU A 37 -7.35 22.45 5.24
CA LEU A 37 -6.86 23.03 6.49
C LEU A 37 -7.48 22.34 7.70
N LYS A 38 -8.81 22.11 7.70
CA LYS A 38 -9.51 21.37 8.76
C LYS A 38 -8.93 19.97 8.96
N ARG A 39 -8.77 19.20 7.87
CA ARG A 39 -8.16 17.86 7.93
C ARG A 39 -6.71 17.88 8.42
N TRP A 40 -5.95 18.94 8.13
CA TRP A 40 -4.58 19.09 8.63
C TRP A 40 -4.54 19.38 10.12
N ILE A 41 -5.45 20.21 10.62
CA ILE A 41 -5.59 20.52 12.06
C ILE A 41 -5.98 19.26 12.82
N GLU A 42 -7.04 18.56 12.39
CA GLU A 42 -7.49 17.30 13.02
C GLU A 42 -6.34 16.29 13.15
N ARG A 43 -5.58 16.08 12.06
CA ARG A 43 -4.42 15.18 12.08
C ARG A 43 -3.29 15.66 13.00
N TYR A 44 -3.03 16.96 13.02
CA TYR A 44 -1.99 17.53 13.86
C TYR A 44 -2.36 17.45 15.34
N GLU A 45 -3.62 17.61 15.70
CA GLU A 45 -4.12 17.43 17.08
C GLU A 45 -4.01 15.97 17.54
N GLU A 46 -4.26 15.00 16.64
CA GLU A 46 -4.16 13.56 16.95
C GLU A 46 -2.69 13.06 17.03
N GLU A 47 -1.85 13.43 16.06
CA GLU A 47 -0.54 12.81 15.85
C GLU A 47 0.65 13.76 16.06
N ASN A 48 0.42 15.06 16.26
CA ASN A 48 1.43 16.13 16.23
C ASN A 48 2.28 16.19 14.94
N GLU A 49 1.89 15.43 13.91
CA GLU A 49 2.57 15.33 12.62
C GLU A 49 1.55 15.22 11.48
N ILE A 50 1.92 15.68 10.28
CA ILE A 50 1.06 15.60 9.08
C ILE A 50 1.76 14.78 8.01
N LYS A 51 1.91 13.47 8.29
CA LYS A 51 2.55 12.53 7.37
C LYS A 51 1.52 11.70 6.59
N ARG A 52 1.93 11.24 5.41
CA ARG A 52 1.15 10.27 4.66
C ARG A 52 1.24 8.91 5.34
N HIS A 53 0.09 8.37 5.77
CA HIS A 53 0.03 7.00 6.25
C HIS A 53 0.18 6.04 5.08
N ASN A 54 1.08 5.07 5.22
CA ASN A 54 1.19 3.98 4.28
C ASN A 54 0.02 3.02 4.53
N ARG A 55 -0.79 2.79 3.50
CA ARG A 55 -1.81 1.74 3.56
C ARG A 55 -1.07 0.39 3.52
N PRO A 56 -1.38 -0.56 4.42
CA PRO A 56 -0.85 -1.90 4.27
C PRO A 56 -1.29 -2.47 2.91
N PRO A 57 -0.38 -3.10 2.15
CA PRO A 57 -0.71 -3.72 0.87
C PRO A 57 -1.56 -4.98 1.11
N VAL A 58 -2.87 -4.80 1.27
CA VAL A 58 -3.82 -5.91 1.37
C VAL A 58 -4.42 -6.15 -0.01
N SER A 59 -4.05 -7.26 -0.65
CA SER A 59 -4.76 -7.73 -1.84
C SER A 59 -6.12 -8.25 -1.42
N TYR A 60 -7.19 -7.62 -1.91
CA TYR A 60 -8.56 -8.02 -1.60
C TYR A 60 -8.96 -9.39 -2.18
N LYS A 61 -8.13 -9.97 -3.07
CA LYS A 61 -8.43 -11.22 -3.79
C LYS A 61 -7.58 -12.41 -3.40
N ILE A 62 -6.53 -12.21 -2.60
CA ILE A 62 -5.56 -13.26 -2.32
C ILE A 62 -5.28 -13.29 -0.84
N THR A 63 -5.49 -14.47 -0.25
CA THR A 63 -5.25 -14.70 1.17
C THR A 63 -3.78 -15.08 1.41
N GLN A 64 -3.31 -14.85 2.63
CA GLN A 64 -1.94 -15.23 3.03
C GLN A 64 -1.71 -16.75 2.93
N GLU A 65 -2.75 -17.54 3.18
CA GLU A 65 -2.69 -19.00 3.08
C GLU A 65 -2.44 -19.47 1.65
N GLN A 66 -3.08 -18.83 0.66
CA GLN A 66 -2.87 -19.12 -0.76
C GLN A 66 -1.44 -18.80 -1.18
N ILE A 67 -0.87 -17.69 -0.68
CA ILE A 67 0.52 -17.27 -0.95
C ILE A 67 1.50 -18.28 -0.37
N ASN A 68 1.34 -18.63 0.91
CA ASN A 68 2.20 -19.60 1.60
C ASN A 68 2.14 -20.97 0.93
N TYR A 69 0.95 -21.37 0.46
CA TYR A 69 0.79 -22.59 -0.32
C TYR A 69 1.55 -22.54 -1.65
N ALA A 70 1.40 -21.45 -2.40
CA ALA A 70 2.07 -21.28 -3.70
C ALA A 70 3.61 -21.31 -3.56
N ILE A 71 4.14 -20.58 -2.58
CA ILE A 71 5.56 -20.59 -2.21
C ILE A 71 6.06 -22.01 -1.93
N ARG A 72 5.32 -22.77 -1.14
CA ARG A 72 5.71 -24.14 -0.78
C ARG A 72 5.76 -25.05 -2.00
N ARG A 73 4.79 -24.94 -2.90
CA ARG A 73 4.75 -25.71 -4.16
C ARG A 73 5.92 -25.39 -5.08
N LEU A 74 6.32 -24.12 -5.15
CA LEU A 74 7.46 -23.68 -5.95
C LEU A 74 8.80 -24.17 -5.39
N ARG A 75 8.91 -24.27 -4.06
CA ARG A 75 10.10 -24.84 -3.38
C ARG A 75 10.23 -26.35 -3.56
N GLU A 76 9.11 -27.07 -3.63
CA GLU A 76 9.10 -28.52 -3.81
C GLU A 76 9.36 -28.93 -5.27
N ASN A 77 8.98 -28.10 -6.24
CA ASN A 77 9.24 -28.34 -7.65
C ASN A 77 9.57 -27.02 -8.37
N GLU A 78 10.86 -26.82 -8.65
CA GLU A 78 11.37 -25.63 -9.32
C GLU A 78 10.88 -25.48 -10.77
N GLN A 79 10.53 -26.60 -11.42
CA GLN A 79 10.07 -26.62 -12.82
C GLN A 79 8.54 -26.55 -12.95
N ILE A 80 7.81 -26.34 -11.86
CA ILE A 80 6.34 -26.29 -11.91
C ILE A 80 5.87 -25.19 -12.85
N THR A 81 4.97 -25.55 -13.76
CA THR A 81 4.45 -24.58 -14.73
C THR A 81 3.37 -23.69 -14.12
N MET A 82 3.20 -22.50 -14.70
CA MET A 82 2.13 -21.55 -14.38
C MET A 82 0.75 -22.17 -14.25
N LEU A 83 0.39 -22.95 -15.27
CA LEU A 83 -0.93 -23.54 -15.40
C LEU A 83 -1.14 -24.59 -14.32
N GLU A 84 -0.10 -25.38 -14.03
CA GLU A 84 -0.15 -26.41 -13.01
C GLU A 84 -0.26 -25.82 -11.60
N LEU A 85 0.50 -24.77 -11.29
CA LEU A 85 0.39 -24.10 -9.99
C LEU A 85 -1.01 -23.48 -9.82
N THR A 86 -1.54 -22.86 -10.87
CA THR A 86 -2.90 -22.26 -10.84
C THR A 86 -3.96 -23.33 -10.61
N LYS A 87 -3.91 -24.44 -11.33
CA LYS A 87 -4.81 -25.59 -11.12
C LYS A 87 -4.71 -26.12 -9.68
N LYS A 88 -3.51 -26.21 -9.12
CA LYS A 88 -3.30 -26.64 -7.72
C LYS A 88 -3.88 -25.66 -6.71
N LEU A 89 -3.92 -24.37 -7.01
CA LEU A 89 -4.55 -23.34 -6.17
C LEU A 89 -6.07 -23.39 -6.29
N GLU A 90 -6.62 -23.45 -7.50
CA GLU A 90 -8.06 -23.60 -7.78
C GLU A 90 -8.61 -24.88 -7.11
N ASN A 91 -7.88 -25.99 -7.18
CA ASN A 91 -8.28 -27.25 -6.55
C ASN A 91 -8.31 -27.20 -5.02
N ARG A 92 -7.45 -26.37 -4.40
CA ARG A 92 -7.32 -26.31 -2.94
C ARG A 92 -8.17 -25.20 -2.31
N PHE A 93 -8.40 -24.12 -3.04
CA PHE A 93 -9.10 -22.93 -2.56
C PHE A 93 -10.23 -22.61 -3.55
N PRO A 94 -11.47 -23.08 -3.27
CA PRO A 94 -12.62 -22.88 -4.17
C PRO A 94 -12.94 -21.40 -4.43
N ASP A 95 -12.68 -20.53 -3.45
CA ASP A 95 -12.90 -19.07 -3.55
C ASP A 95 -11.78 -18.34 -4.29
N PHE A 96 -10.82 -19.06 -4.87
CA PHE A 96 -9.72 -18.49 -5.62
C PHE A 96 -10.17 -18.05 -7.03
N ASP A 97 -10.69 -16.82 -7.12
CA ASP A 97 -11.04 -16.19 -8.40
C ASP A 97 -9.95 -15.20 -8.88
N LEU A 98 -9.00 -15.72 -9.65
CA LEU A 98 -8.08 -14.90 -10.45
C LEU A 98 -8.51 -14.87 -11.92
N THR A 99 -8.90 -13.68 -12.39
CA THR A 99 -9.16 -13.46 -13.81
C THR A 99 -7.91 -13.76 -14.65
N PRO A 100 -8.02 -14.35 -15.85
CA PRO A 100 -6.88 -14.77 -16.66
C PRO A 100 -5.78 -13.70 -16.86
N HIS A 101 -6.18 -12.44 -17.05
CA HIS A 101 -5.25 -11.31 -17.19
C HIS A 101 -4.47 -10.96 -15.90
N ARG A 102 -4.95 -11.37 -14.72
CA ARG A 102 -4.31 -11.18 -13.42
C ARG A 102 -3.47 -12.39 -12.95
N ARG A 103 -3.49 -13.51 -13.70
CA ARG A 103 -2.69 -14.71 -13.40
C ARG A 103 -1.20 -14.53 -13.72
N ILE A 104 -0.89 -13.69 -14.70
CA ILE A 104 0.46 -13.42 -15.23
C ILE A 104 1.36 -12.67 -14.21
N PRO A 105 0.93 -11.58 -13.55
CA PRO A 105 1.79 -10.84 -12.61
C PRO A 105 2.13 -11.60 -11.32
N LEU A 106 1.34 -12.59 -10.89
CA LEU A 106 1.64 -13.30 -9.63
C LEU A 106 2.94 -14.10 -9.70
N PHE A 107 3.27 -14.64 -10.87
CA PHE A 107 4.34 -15.62 -10.98
C PHE A 107 5.58 -15.06 -11.67
N SER A 108 5.45 -14.04 -12.53
CA SER A 108 6.60 -13.19 -12.86
C SER A 108 7.23 -12.61 -11.58
N PHE A 109 6.42 -12.36 -10.53
CA PHE A 109 6.91 -11.96 -9.21
C PHE A 109 7.55 -13.11 -8.40
N ILE A 110 6.96 -14.30 -8.37
CA ILE A 110 7.50 -15.39 -7.53
C ILE A 110 8.71 -16.08 -8.19
N HIS A 111 8.74 -16.22 -9.52
CA HIS A 111 9.86 -16.84 -10.24
C HIS A 111 11.13 -15.98 -10.21
N PHE A 112 11.02 -14.64 -10.31
CA PHE A 112 12.17 -13.73 -10.17
C PHE A 112 12.74 -13.65 -8.74
N LEU A 113 11.98 -14.09 -7.73
CA LEU A 113 12.40 -14.09 -6.32
C LEU A 113 12.96 -15.44 -5.86
N CYS A 114 12.90 -16.48 -6.70
CA CYS A 114 13.36 -17.82 -6.36
C CYS A 114 14.89 -17.89 -6.09
N PRO A 115 15.78 -17.19 -6.84
CA PRO A 115 17.22 -17.20 -6.54
C PRO A 115 17.60 -16.43 -5.25
N PHE A 116 16.71 -15.57 -4.74
CA PHE A 116 16.99 -14.66 -3.61
C PHE A 116 16.07 -14.87 -2.40
N TYR A 117 15.43 -16.05 -2.30
CA TYR A 117 14.43 -16.34 -1.27
C TYR A 117 14.95 -16.14 0.17
N HIS A 118 16.27 -16.24 0.39
CA HIS A 118 16.90 -16.04 1.70
C HIS A 118 16.98 -14.56 2.14
N LEU A 119 16.91 -13.60 1.21
CA LEU A 119 16.93 -12.15 1.49
C LEU A 119 15.53 -11.57 1.68
N TYR A 120 14.48 -12.26 1.23
CA TYR A 120 13.11 -11.72 1.15
C TYR A 120 12.20 -12.08 2.33
N LYS A 121 12.75 -12.56 3.45
CA LYS A 121 11.99 -12.94 4.65
C LYS A 121 11.10 -11.80 5.18
N ASN A 122 11.38 -10.54 4.81
CA ASN A 122 10.60 -9.35 5.16
C ASN A 122 10.21 -8.44 3.97
N ASP A 123 10.58 -8.76 2.73
CA ASP A 123 10.53 -7.81 1.59
C ASP A 123 9.59 -8.17 0.44
N PHE A 124 8.89 -9.32 0.50
CA PHE A 124 7.92 -9.69 -0.55
C PHE A 124 6.82 -8.61 -0.73
N TYR A 125 6.60 -7.80 0.30
CA TYR A 125 5.65 -6.69 0.33
C TYR A 125 6.15 -5.38 -0.30
N SER A 126 7.46 -5.17 -0.49
CA SER A 126 7.99 -3.87 -0.91
C SER A 126 7.97 -3.64 -2.43
N ARG A 127 7.62 -4.66 -3.22
CA ARG A 127 7.77 -4.63 -4.69
C ARG A 127 6.45 -4.66 -5.48
N PHE A 128 5.29 -4.73 -4.82
CA PHE A 128 4.01 -4.25 -5.36
C PHE A 128 3.82 -2.74 -5.09
N LYS A 129 4.92 -1.98 -5.12
CA LYS A 129 5.01 -0.54 -4.88
C LYS A 129 4.81 0.25 -6.17
#